data_AF-A0A3F3A8L3-F1
#
_entry.id   AF-A0A3F3A8L3-F1
#
_cell.length_a   1.000
_cell.length_b   1.000
_cell.length_c   1.000
_cell.angle_alpha   90.00
_cell.angle_beta   90.00
_cell.angle_gamma   90.00
#
_symmetry.space_group_name_H-M   'P 1'
#
loop_
_entity.id
_entity.type
_entity.pdbx_description
1 polymer ?
#
loop_
_entity_poly.entity_id
_entity_poly.type
_entity_poly.pdbx_seq_one_letter_code
_entity_poly.pdbx_strand_id
1 'polypeptide(L)'
;MSKISHILQLLIILQYKEFVTAGELSDFLMVDKKTIYRYINSLNLANIPIHAKKGRYGGFYIDKNFYMKSPELNENEIKALLMAGEILTEENGFVYEKEYKTALGKIKNNLSSKDIELDNIYNFNDFRIDNLGNNKISQDKICKICNSIMNNKSINISYFSINRNEITFRKIDPYDIMFKYGKWYIVGYCHFNKYIEIFDINRIKDIKDTRDTFIISKNFSINSFLEKYKSIFTHNKVKVQLKFNKNIANFIKENKWYVNEEIEELENGEVLFKVYVENLQEIKRWILGFGKDVQVLEPKELKFQLIDEIYELNNIYN
;
A
#
# COMPACT_ATOMS: atom_id res chain seq x y z
N MET A 1 -23.71 14.07 21.18
CA MET A 1 -23.13 14.94 20.14
C MET A 1 -23.82 16.30 20.15
N SER A 2 -23.14 17.36 19.71
CA SER A 2 -23.74 18.70 19.65
C SER A 2 -24.73 18.82 18.48
N LYS A 3 -25.69 19.75 18.58
CA LYS A 3 -26.66 20.05 17.51
C LYS A 3 -25.97 20.32 16.16
N ILE A 4 -24.86 21.06 16.18
CA ILE A 4 -24.07 21.39 14.98
C ILE A 4 -23.51 20.11 14.33
N SER A 5 -22.97 19.20 15.14
CA SER A 5 -22.42 17.94 14.64
C SER A 5 -23.47 17.08 13.93
N HIS A 6 -24.68 16.96 14.48
CA HIS A 6 -25.76 16.22 13.81
C HIS A 6 -26.23 16.89 12.52
N ILE A 7 -26.28 18.23 12.48
CA ILE A 7 -26.68 18.97 11.28
C ILE A 7 -25.66 18.76 10.16
N LEU A 8 -24.35 18.80 10.46
CA LEU A 8 -23.30 18.52 9.49
C LEU A 8 -23.35 17.09 8.97
N GLN A 9 -23.54 16.10 9.85
CA GLN A 9 -23.68 14.70 9.45
C GLN A 9 -24.93 14.47 8.59
N LEU A 10 -26.07 15.06 8.95
CA LEU A 10 -27.30 14.99 8.15
C LEU A 10 -27.05 15.49 6.72
N LEU A 11 -26.34 16.62 6.60
CA LEU A 11 -26.02 17.23 5.31
C LEU A 11 -25.11 16.32 4.47
N ILE A 12 -24.07 15.74 5.07
CA ILE A 12 -23.17 14.78 4.40
C ILE A 12 -23.96 13.56 3.89
N ILE A 13 -24.87 13.03 4.72
CA ILE A 13 -25.70 11.88 4.35
C ILE A 13 -26.57 12.20 3.14
N LEU A 14 -27.20 13.38 3.10
CA LEU A 14 -28.05 13.80 1.98
C LEU A 14 -27.27 14.18 0.71
N GLN A 15 -25.99 14.60 0.83
CA GLN A 15 -25.14 14.83 -0.34
C GLN A 15 -24.66 13.54 -0.99
N TYR A 16 -24.37 12.52 -0.18
CA TYR A 16 -23.87 11.24 -0.69
C TYR A 16 -24.98 10.30 -1.16
N LYS A 17 -26.12 10.31 -0.48
CA LYS A 17 -27.29 9.50 -0.85
C LYS A 17 -28.32 10.36 -1.59
N GLU A 18 -28.69 9.95 -2.79
CA GLU A 18 -29.69 10.67 -3.60
C GLU A 18 -31.07 10.80 -2.90
N PHE A 19 -31.40 9.91 -1.95
CA PHE A 19 -32.66 9.93 -1.22
C PHE A 19 -32.57 9.14 0.10
N VAL A 20 -33.06 9.70 1.21
CA VAL A 20 -33.01 9.05 2.55
C VAL A 20 -34.28 9.30 3.34
N THR A 21 -34.84 8.28 3.98
CA THR A 21 -36.05 8.40 4.80
C THR A 21 -35.77 9.03 6.17
N ALA A 22 -36.82 9.56 6.81
CA ALA A 22 -36.73 10.07 8.18
C ALA A 22 -36.31 8.98 9.20
N GLY A 23 -36.65 7.72 8.94
CA GLY A 23 -36.25 6.58 9.77
C GLY A 23 -34.75 6.31 9.68
N GLU A 24 -34.23 6.20 8.46
CA GLU A 24 -32.80 5.99 8.24
C GLU A 24 -31.97 7.14 8.82
N LEU A 25 -32.40 8.40 8.64
CA LEU A 25 -31.71 9.54 9.25
C LEU A 25 -31.73 9.51 10.78
N SER A 26 -32.85 9.05 11.36
CA SER A 26 -33.02 8.87 12.80
C SER A 26 -32.04 7.81 13.34
N ASP A 27 -31.90 6.70 12.61
CA ASP A 27 -30.99 5.61 12.95
C ASP A 27 -29.52 6.02 12.79
N PHE A 28 -29.16 6.69 11.68
CA PHE A 28 -27.78 7.15 11.43
C PHE A 28 -27.29 8.16 12.47
N LEU A 29 -28.16 9.08 12.89
CA LEU A 29 -27.81 10.16 13.79
C LEU A 29 -28.13 9.84 15.26
N MET A 30 -28.74 8.68 15.54
CA MET A 30 -29.18 8.25 16.87
C MET A 30 -30.05 9.30 17.57
N VAL A 31 -30.92 9.97 16.82
CA VAL A 31 -31.88 10.97 17.32
C VAL A 31 -33.28 10.62 16.86
N ASP A 32 -34.30 11.13 17.54
CA ASP A 32 -35.68 10.89 17.15
C ASP A 32 -36.06 11.58 15.83
N LYS A 33 -37.10 11.06 15.15
CA LYS A 33 -37.60 11.63 13.88
C LYS A 33 -38.01 13.10 13.99
N LYS A 34 -38.59 13.56 15.12
CA LYS A 34 -38.97 14.99 15.29
C LYS A 34 -37.71 15.87 15.29
N THR A 35 -36.62 15.38 15.85
CA THR A 35 -35.32 16.06 15.80
C THR A 35 -34.76 16.14 14.37
N ILE A 36 -34.91 15.09 13.55
CA ILE A 36 -34.57 15.14 12.11
C ILE A 36 -35.35 16.24 11.38
N TYR A 37 -36.68 16.28 11.54
CA TYR A 37 -37.50 17.33 10.92
C TYR A 37 -37.06 18.73 11.37
N ARG A 38 -36.69 18.90 12.65
CA ARG A 38 -36.19 20.17 13.18
C ARG A 38 -34.83 20.57 12.59
N TYR A 39 -33.93 19.61 12.34
CA TYR A 39 -32.65 19.87 11.68
C TYR A 39 -32.82 20.23 10.22
N ILE A 40 -33.69 19.52 9.50
CA ILE A 40 -34.04 19.85 8.10
C ILE A 40 -34.65 21.24 8.01
N ASN A 41 -35.54 21.61 8.94
CA ASN A 41 -36.08 22.96 8.99
C ASN A 41 -34.98 24.02 9.27
N SER A 42 -34.01 23.71 10.14
CA SER A 42 -32.88 24.61 10.41
C SER A 42 -32.00 24.82 9.18
N LEU A 43 -31.80 23.77 8.37
CA LEU A 43 -31.06 23.83 7.11
C LEU A 43 -31.83 24.60 6.04
N ASN A 44 -33.13 24.38 5.90
CA ASN A 44 -33.98 25.15 4.98
C ASN A 44 -34.00 26.64 5.35
N LEU A 45 -34.04 26.99 6.64
CA LEU A 45 -33.90 28.38 7.10
C LEU A 45 -32.53 28.99 6.77
N ALA A 46 -31.51 28.17 6.59
CA ALA A 46 -30.18 28.58 6.12
C ALA A 46 -30.06 28.58 4.58
N ASN A 47 -31.19 28.54 3.85
CA ASN A 47 -31.26 28.48 2.39
C ASN A 47 -30.59 27.24 1.76
N ILE A 48 -30.50 26.14 2.51
CA ILE A 48 -30.06 24.84 2.00
C ILE A 48 -31.30 24.10 1.50
N PRO A 49 -31.45 23.83 0.19
CA PRO A 49 -32.67 23.34 -0.43
C PRO A 49 -32.83 21.83 -0.22
N ILE A 50 -33.32 21.46 0.97
CA ILE A 50 -33.69 20.08 1.29
C ILE A 50 -35.18 19.89 1.04
N HIS A 51 -35.48 19.01 0.09
CA HIS A 51 -36.82 18.70 -0.35
C HIS A 51 -37.33 17.43 0.30
N ALA A 52 -38.65 17.34 0.47
CA ALA A 52 -39.32 16.17 1.02
C ALA A 52 -40.28 15.56 -0.01
N LYS A 53 -40.15 14.26 -0.26
CA LYS A 53 -41.14 13.46 -0.99
C LYS A 53 -42.11 12.85 0.01
N LYS A 54 -43.42 13.10 -0.12
CA LYS A 54 -44.46 12.55 0.76
C LYS A 54 -44.86 11.12 0.34
N GLY A 55 -45.33 10.31 1.29
CA GLY A 55 -45.88 8.97 1.06
C GLY A 55 -45.29 7.89 1.97
N ARG A 56 -45.75 6.64 1.81
CA ARG A 56 -45.28 5.47 2.60
C ARG A 56 -43.77 5.21 2.46
N TYR A 57 -43.18 5.61 1.33
CA TYR A 57 -41.74 5.59 1.04
C TYR A 57 -41.18 7.01 0.88
N GLY A 58 -41.78 7.96 1.60
CA GLY A 58 -41.34 9.34 1.62
C GLY A 58 -39.99 9.51 2.31
N GLY A 59 -39.31 10.61 1.99
CA GLY A 59 -37.94 10.85 2.42
C GLY A 59 -37.44 12.20 1.93
N PHE A 60 -36.17 12.45 2.17
CA PHE A 60 -35.52 13.73 1.92
C PHE A 60 -34.40 13.57 0.90
N TYR A 61 -34.21 14.63 0.12
CA TYR A 61 -33.10 14.77 -0.81
C TYR A 61 -32.69 16.23 -0.89
N ILE A 62 -31.45 16.47 -1.28
CA ILE A 62 -30.93 17.81 -1.55
C ILE A 62 -30.93 18.02 -3.07
N ASP A 63 -31.17 19.25 -3.54
CA ASP A 63 -31.10 19.53 -4.97
C ASP A 63 -29.74 19.11 -5.55
N LYS A 64 -29.76 18.41 -6.69
CA LYS A 64 -28.53 17.97 -7.37
C LYS A 64 -27.58 19.12 -7.71
N ASN A 65 -28.13 20.33 -7.86
CA ASN A 65 -27.40 21.54 -8.19
C ASN A 65 -26.99 22.35 -6.94
N PHE A 66 -27.45 21.95 -5.74
CA PHE A 66 -26.98 22.55 -4.50
C PHE A 66 -25.62 21.97 -4.12
N TYR A 67 -24.58 22.73 -4.47
CA TYR A 67 -23.22 22.44 -4.04
C TYR A 67 -22.89 23.31 -2.82
N MET A 68 -22.60 22.68 -1.68
CA MET A 68 -21.60 23.29 -0.79
C MET A 68 -20.28 23.22 -1.55
N LYS A 69 -19.59 24.35 -1.65
CA LYS A 69 -18.25 24.39 -2.23
C LYS A 69 -17.41 23.30 -1.57
N SER A 70 -16.78 22.43 -2.36
CA SER A 70 -15.84 21.42 -1.85
C SER A 70 -14.91 22.10 -0.85
N PRO A 71 -14.56 21.46 0.29
CA PRO A 71 -13.52 22.01 1.17
C PRO A 71 -12.31 22.35 0.30
N GLU A 72 -11.85 23.60 0.42
CA GLU A 72 -10.70 24.07 -0.34
C GLU A 72 -9.47 23.35 0.20
N LEU A 73 -8.73 22.69 -0.68
CA LEU A 73 -7.46 22.11 -0.28
C LEU A 73 -6.52 23.25 0.13
N ASN A 74 -5.96 23.15 1.31
CA ASN A 74 -4.93 24.09 1.74
C ASN A 74 -3.61 23.79 1.02
N GLU A 75 -2.65 24.72 1.12
CA GLU A 75 -1.36 24.62 0.44
C GLU A 75 -0.59 23.32 0.78
N ASN A 76 -0.66 22.85 2.03
CA ASN A 76 0.01 21.62 2.45
C ASN A 76 -0.66 20.36 1.87
N GLU A 77 -1.99 20.35 1.75
CA GLU A 77 -2.74 19.26 1.12
C GLU A 77 -2.41 19.17 -0.39
N ILE A 78 -2.27 20.33 -1.05
CA ILE A 78 -1.87 20.40 -2.45
C ILE A 78 -0.42 19.91 -2.63
N LYS A 79 0.51 20.37 -1.78
CA LYS A 79 1.90 19.91 -1.76
C LYS A 79 2.01 18.40 -1.57
N ALA A 80 1.26 17.85 -0.62
CA ALA A 80 1.25 16.41 -0.36
C ALA A 80 0.79 15.59 -1.58
N LEU A 81 -0.25 16.05 -2.27
CA LEU A 81 -0.72 15.41 -3.50
C LEU A 81 0.29 15.57 -4.65
N LEU A 82 0.97 16.71 -4.77
CA LEU A 82 2.00 16.87 -5.79
C LEU A 82 3.22 15.96 -5.54
N MET A 83 3.71 15.92 -4.30
CA MET A 83 4.82 15.04 -3.89
C MET A 83 4.46 13.57 -4.08
N ALA A 84 3.24 13.18 -3.73
CA ALA A 84 2.77 11.83 -3.98
C ALA A 84 2.77 11.49 -5.47
N GLY A 85 2.51 12.45 -6.37
CA GLY A 85 2.63 12.24 -7.82
C GLY A 85 4.03 11.94 -8.33
N GLU A 86 5.06 12.51 -7.69
CA GLU A 86 6.46 12.21 -8.01
C GLU A 86 6.88 10.82 -7.51
N ILE A 87 6.27 10.33 -6.42
CA ILE A 87 6.49 8.97 -5.90
C ILE A 87 5.68 7.93 -6.69
N LEU A 88 4.41 8.22 -6.96
CA LEU A 88 3.42 7.30 -7.53
C LEU A 88 3.54 7.27 -9.05
N THR A 89 4.68 6.81 -9.53
CA THR A 89 4.98 6.59 -10.96
C THR A 89 4.95 5.10 -11.30
N GLU A 90 4.73 4.79 -12.58
CA GLU A 90 4.84 3.45 -13.15
C GLU A 90 6.24 2.86 -12.92
N GLU A 91 7.29 3.69 -12.93
CA GLU A 91 8.66 3.27 -12.62
C GLU A 91 8.79 2.73 -11.19
N ASN A 92 8.10 3.38 -10.25
CA ASN A 92 7.99 2.96 -8.86
C ASN A 92 6.86 1.94 -8.63
N GLY A 93 6.31 1.36 -9.69
CA GLY A 93 5.29 0.31 -9.66
C GLY A 93 3.86 0.81 -9.46
N PHE A 94 3.59 2.11 -9.44
CA PHE A 94 2.22 2.61 -9.33
C PHE A 94 1.48 2.54 -10.66
N VAL A 95 0.53 1.62 -10.75
CA VAL A 95 -0.18 1.29 -12.00
C VAL A 95 -1.26 2.29 -12.43
N TYR A 96 -1.51 3.33 -11.65
CA TYR A 96 -2.54 4.34 -11.93
C TYR A 96 -1.92 5.74 -12.12
N GLU A 97 -0.65 5.81 -12.53
CA GLU A 97 0.06 7.10 -12.68
C GLU A 97 -0.71 8.06 -13.58
N LYS A 98 -1.24 7.55 -14.71
CA LYS A 98 -2.01 8.36 -15.66
C LYS A 98 -3.30 8.90 -15.06
N GLU A 99 -4.08 8.05 -14.40
CA GLU A 99 -5.33 8.42 -13.74
C GLU A 99 -5.06 9.43 -12.62
N TYR A 100 -3.98 9.22 -11.87
CA TYR A 100 -3.53 10.11 -10.80
C TYR A 100 -3.13 11.48 -11.34
N LYS A 101 -2.29 11.54 -12.38
CA LYS A 101 -1.92 12.78 -13.08
C LYS A 101 -3.14 13.52 -13.62
N THR A 102 -4.12 12.79 -14.15
CA THR A 102 -5.39 13.36 -14.63
C THR A 102 -6.23 13.94 -13.49
N ALA A 103 -6.34 13.23 -12.37
CA ALA A 103 -7.05 13.70 -11.18
C ALA A 103 -6.38 14.94 -10.58
N LEU A 104 -5.05 14.94 -10.48
CA LEU A 104 -4.25 16.10 -10.10
C LEU A 104 -4.51 17.30 -11.03
N GLY A 105 -4.55 17.09 -12.34
CA GLY A 105 -4.89 18.13 -13.31
C GLY A 105 -6.26 18.76 -13.06
N LYS A 106 -7.27 17.94 -12.72
CA LYS A 106 -8.62 18.40 -12.37
C LYS A 106 -8.64 19.19 -11.06
N ILE A 107 -7.86 18.76 -10.06
CA ILE A 107 -7.70 19.47 -8.79
C ILE A 107 -7.04 20.83 -9.03
N LYS A 108 -5.95 20.87 -9.80
CA LYS A 108 -5.23 22.10 -10.19
C LYS A 108 -6.13 23.12 -10.88
N ASN A 109 -6.94 22.69 -11.85
CA ASN A 109 -7.84 23.60 -12.58
C ASN A 109 -8.93 24.23 -11.70
N ASN A 110 -9.30 23.59 -10.59
CA ASN A 110 -10.20 24.21 -9.61
C ASN A 110 -9.47 25.22 -8.69
N LEU A 111 -8.14 25.10 -8.56
CA LEU A 111 -7.30 25.94 -7.69
C LEU A 111 -6.76 27.19 -8.40
N SER A 112 -6.48 27.13 -9.70
CA SER A 112 -5.92 28.25 -10.49
C SER A 112 -6.84 29.48 -10.61
N SER A 113 -8.06 29.41 -10.07
CA SER A 113 -8.97 30.56 -9.93
C SER A 113 -8.70 31.40 -8.67
N LYS A 114 -7.77 30.97 -7.81
CA LYS A 114 -7.36 31.65 -6.57
C LYS A 114 -5.85 31.76 -6.50
N ASP A 115 -5.38 32.82 -5.86
CA ASP A 115 -4.00 33.33 -5.73
C ASP A 115 -2.97 32.38 -5.08
N ILE A 116 -3.02 31.08 -5.36
CA ILE A 116 -1.97 30.13 -5.02
C ILE A 116 -0.95 30.24 -6.14
N GLU A 117 0.21 30.81 -5.85
CA GLU A 117 1.40 30.76 -6.71
C GLU A 117 1.85 29.29 -6.85
N LEU A 118 1.18 28.56 -7.74
CA LEU A 118 1.49 27.16 -8.06
C LEU A 118 2.95 27.02 -8.50
N ASP A 119 3.54 28.07 -9.10
CA ASP A 119 4.94 28.11 -9.53
C ASP A 119 5.94 27.91 -8.38
N ASN A 120 5.64 28.39 -7.16
CA ASN A 120 6.46 28.14 -5.98
C ASN A 120 6.32 26.71 -5.45
N ILE A 121 5.22 26.03 -5.76
CA ILE A 121 4.99 24.64 -5.39
C ILE A 121 5.69 23.68 -6.37
N TYR A 122 5.81 24.06 -7.65
CA TYR A 122 6.55 23.29 -8.65
C TYR A 122 8.07 23.47 -8.58
N ASN A 123 8.56 24.59 -8.05
CA ASN A 123 9.99 24.83 -7.84
C ASN A 123 10.59 24.09 -6.63
N PHE A 124 10.00 22.94 -6.25
CA PHE A 124 10.61 22.00 -5.32
C PHE A 124 11.63 21.11 -6.05
N ASN A 125 12.67 21.72 -6.60
CA ASN A 125 13.78 21.03 -7.30
C ASN A 125 14.59 20.07 -6.38
N ASP A 126 14.31 20.08 -5.08
CA ASP A 126 14.96 19.23 -4.06
C ASP A 126 14.23 17.93 -3.76
N PHE A 127 13.00 17.71 -4.26
CA PHE A 127 12.33 16.41 -4.11
C PHE A 127 12.79 15.46 -5.22
N ARG A 128 13.97 14.89 -5.04
CA ARG A 128 14.50 13.84 -5.91
C ARG A 128 14.31 12.49 -5.24
N ILE A 129 13.60 11.60 -5.91
CA ILE A 129 13.55 10.20 -5.51
C ILE A 129 14.63 9.48 -6.30
N ASP A 130 15.70 9.11 -5.62
CA ASP A 130 16.67 8.19 -6.18
C ASP A 130 16.02 6.80 -6.25
N ASN A 131 15.53 6.44 -7.44
CA ASN A 131 15.19 5.10 -7.92
C ASN A 131 14.71 4.09 -6.83
N LEU A 132 13.40 3.93 -6.64
CA LEU A 132 12.80 2.90 -5.77
C LEU A 132 12.85 1.48 -6.37
N GLY A 133 13.68 1.29 -7.41
CA GLY A 133 13.87 0.04 -8.15
C GLY A 133 13.04 -0.03 -9.43
N ASN A 134 13.65 -0.54 -10.51
CA ASN A 134 13.04 -0.71 -11.82
C ASN A 134 11.93 -1.79 -11.77
N ASN A 135 10.69 -1.40 -11.46
CA ASN A 135 9.56 -2.31 -11.35
C ASN A 135 8.53 -2.06 -12.45
N LYS A 136 8.97 -2.23 -13.71
CA LYS A 136 8.07 -2.33 -14.87
C LYS A 136 7.23 -3.61 -14.80
N ILE A 137 6.27 -3.64 -13.88
CA ILE A 137 5.21 -4.63 -13.84
C ILE A 137 4.14 -4.17 -14.81
N SER A 138 3.68 -5.08 -15.66
CA SER A 138 2.56 -4.80 -16.56
C SER A 138 1.31 -4.44 -15.75
N GLN A 139 0.80 -3.23 -15.96
CA GLN A 139 -0.48 -2.72 -15.41
C GLN A 139 -1.59 -3.78 -15.51
N ASP A 140 -1.65 -4.50 -16.64
CA ASP A 140 -2.62 -5.56 -16.88
C ASP A 140 -2.58 -6.69 -15.83
N LYS A 141 -1.40 -7.07 -15.34
CA LYS A 141 -1.28 -8.13 -14.33
C LYS A 141 -1.89 -7.69 -13.01
N ILE A 142 -1.54 -6.48 -12.55
CA ILE A 142 -2.06 -5.94 -11.28
C ILE A 142 -3.56 -5.70 -11.39
N CYS A 143 -4.05 -5.13 -12.49
CA CYS A 143 -5.49 -4.95 -12.70
C CYS A 143 -6.25 -6.27 -12.67
N LYS A 144 -5.74 -7.33 -13.32
CA LYS A 144 -6.34 -8.68 -13.25
C LYS A 144 -6.38 -9.23 -11.83
N ILE A 145 -5.29 -9.09 -11.08
CA ILE A 145 -5.21 -9.54 -9.67
C ILE A 145 -6.20 -8.77 -8.80
N CYS A 146 -6.22 -7.44 -8.89
CA CYS A 146 -7.15 -6.59 -8.12
C CYS A 146 -8.60 -6.94 -8.46
N ASN A 147 -8.93 -7.13 -9.74
CA ASN A 147 -10.26 -7.56 -10.15
C ASN A 147 -10.62 -8.94 -9.58
N SER A 148 -9.65 -9.86 -9.52
CA SER A 148 -9.84 -11.18 -8.92
C SER A 148 -10.11 -11.12 -7.42
N ILE A 149 -9.36 -10.27 -6.69
CA ILE A 149 -9.55 -10.02 -5.25
C ILE A 149 -10.95 -9.43 -5.01
N MET A 150 -11.31 -8.36 -5.74
CA MET A 150 -12.60 -7.68 -5.59
C MET A 150 -13.80 -8.60 -5.82
N ASN A 151 -13.66 -9.59 -6.70
CA ASN A 151 -14.73 -10.53 -7.04
C ASN A 151 -14.60 -11.90 -6.34
N ASN A 152 -13.65 -12.06 -5.42
CA ASN A 152 -13.34 -13.33 -4.75
C ASN A 152 -13.18 -14.52 -5.72
N LYS A 153 -12.50 -14.30 -6.86
CA LYS A 153 -12.25 -15.34 -7.89
C LYS A 153 -10.84 -15.91 -7.77
N SER A 154 -10.69 -17.22 -7.92
CA SER A 154 -9.38 -17.85 -8.02
C SER A 154 -8.73 -17.52 -9.36
N ILE A 155 -7.39 -17.50 -9.40
CA ILE A 155 -6.61 -17.35 -10.63
C ILE A 155 -5.62 -18.50 -10.79
N ASN A 156 -5.37 -18.88 -12.04
CA ASN A 156 -4.28 -19.76 -12.40
C ASN A 156 -3.08 -18.91 -12.82
N ILE A 157 -1.94 -19.12 -12.17
CA ILE A 157 -0.69 -18.43 -12.47
C ILE A 157 0.36 -19.42 -12.94
N SER A 158 1.15 -19.02 -13.94
CA SER A 158 2.42 -19.67 -14.25
C SER A 158 3.54 -18.91 -13.53
N TYR A 159 4.10 -19.51 -12.49
CA TYR A 159 5.00 -18.86 -11.53
C TYR A 159 6.41 -19.45 -11.62
N PHE A 160 7.41 -18.60 -11.81
CA PHE A 160 8.81 -19.02 -11.77
C PHE A 160 9.24 -19.30 -10.32
N SER A 161 9.48 -20.58 -10.02
CA SER A 161 9.97 -21.01 -8.71
C SER A 161 11.49 -20.98 -8.69
N ILE A 162 12.08 -20.07 -7.89
CA ILE A 162 13.54 -19.99 -7.72
C ILE A 162 14.09 -21.31 -7.18
N ASN A 163 13.44 -21.89 -6.16
CA ASN A 163 13.92 -23.11 -5.51
C ASN A 163 14.01 -24.32 -6.45
N ARG A 164 13.12 -24.39 -7.44
CA ARG A 164 13.06 -25.48 -8.42
C ARG A 164 13.72 -25.11 -9.75
N ASN A 165 14.10 -23.85 -9.91
CA ASN A 165 14.58 -23.27 -11.16
C ASN A 165 13.68 -23.59 -12.37
N GLU A 166 12.36 -23.62 -12.17
CA GLU A 166 11.39 -24.02 -13.19
C GLU A 166 10.10 -23.18 -13.11
N ILE A 167 9.32 -23.20 -14.19
CA ILE A 167 7.97 -22.63 -14.20
C ILE A 167 7.01 -23.65 -13.61
N THR A 168 6.29 -23.23 -12.59
CA THR A 168 5.29 -24.04 -11.91
C THR A 168 3.90 -23.46 -12.12
N PHE A 169 2.89 -24.31 -12.24
CA PHE A 169 1.50 -23.87 -12.34
C PHE A 169 0.86 -23.91 -10.95
N ARG A 170 0.21 -22.81 -10.57
CA ARG A 170 -0.44 -22.66 -9.27
C ARG A 170 -1.84 -22.11 -9.48
N LYS A 171 -2.83 -22.76 -8.87
CA LYS A 171 -4.13 -22.14 -8.62
C LYS A 171 -4.04 -21.42 -7.27
N ILE A 172 -4.37 -20.15 -7.26
CA ILE A 172 -4.34 -19.33 -6.05
C ILE A 172 -5.67 -18.62 -5.82
N ASP A 173 -6.03 -18.47 -4.55
CA ASP A 173 -7.11 -17.59 -4.10
C ASP A 173 -6.46 -16.29 -3.60
N PRO A 174 -6.44 -15.22 -4.41
CA PRO A 174 -5.77 -13.99 -4.05
C PRO A 174 -6.57 -13.23 -2.98
N TYR A 175 -6.00 -13.02 -1.80
CA TYR A 175 -6.66 -12.36 -0.68
C TYR A 175 -6.38 -10.86 -0.67
N ASP A 176 -5.14 -10.47 -0.96
CA ASP A 176 -4.73 -9.07 -0.97
C ASP A 176 -3.49 -8.84 -1.83
N ILE A 177 -3.22 -7.59 -2.16
CA ILE A 177 -2.02 -7.12 -2.85
C ILE A 177 -1.23 -6.18 -1.94
N MET A 178 0.09 -6.33 -1.87
CA MET A 178 0.96 -5.46 -1.08
C MET A 178 2.10 -4.91 -1.91
N PHE A 179 2.54 -3.70 -1.60
CA PHE A 179 3.79 -3.13 -2.10
C PHE A 179 4.84 -3.11 -0.99
N LYS A 180 6.00 -3.71 -1.23
CA LYS A 180 7.07 -3.82 -0.23
C LYS A 180 8.45 -3.90 -0.89
N TYR A 181 9.43 -3.18 -0.38
CA TYR A 181 10.80 -3.17 -0.92
C TYR A 181 10.85 -2.89 -2.44
N GLY A 182 10.00 -1.97 -2.90
CA GLY A 182 9.87 -1.64 -4.32
C GLY A 182 9.06 -2.66 -5.13
N LYS A 183 8.70 -3.83 -4.60
CA LYS A 183 8.05 -4.91 -5.36
C LYS A 183 6.60 -5.11 -4.94
N TRP A 184 5.77 -5.53 -5.90
CA TRP A 184 4.41 -5.97 -5.61
C TRP A 184 4.35 -7.46 -5.32
N TYR A 185 3.55 -7.81 -4.32
CA TYR A 185 3.29 -9.19 -3.94
C TYR A 185 1.80 -9.44 -3.79
N ILE A 186 1.40 -10.69 -4.03
CA ILE A 186 0.06 -11.21 -3.75
C ILE A 186 0.15 -12.04 -2.48
N VAL A 187 -0.76 -11.83 -1.53
CA VAL A 187 -1.03 -12.81 -0.47
C VAL A 187 -2.22 -13.62 -0.88
N GLY A 188 -2.11 -14.95 -0.87
CA GLY A 188 -3.21 -15.80 -1.26
C GLY A 188 -3.04 -17.25 -0.85
N TYR A 189 -4.16 -17.97 -0.81
CA TYR A 189 -4.14 -19.41 -0.54
C TYR A 189 -3.67 -20.16 -1.79
N CYS A 190 -2.60 -20.93 -1.63
CA CYS A 190 -2.04 -21.76 -2.70
C CYS A 190 -2.68 -23.14 -2.66
N HIS A 191 -3.46 -23.51 -3.68
CA HIS A 191 -4.12 -24.83 -3.73
C HIS A 191 -3.13 -25.99 -3.89
N PHE A 192 -1.97 -25.71 -4.48
CA PHE A 192 -0.92 -26.71 -4.65
C PHE A 192 -0.25 -27.07 -3.31
N ASN A 193 0.12 -26.05 -2.54
CA ASN A 193 0.83 -26.21 -1.27
C ASN A 193 -0.12 -26.34 -0.06
N LYS A 194 -1.40 -25.99 -0.24
CA LYS A 194 -2.48 -26.03 0.76
C LYS A 194 -2.28 -25.10 1.97
N TYR A 195 -1.55 -24.00 1.80
CA TYR A 195 -1.42 -22.93 2.78
C TYR A 195 -1.35 -21.55 2.12
N ILE A 196 -1.45 -20.49 2.93
CA ILE A 196 -1.37 -19.10 2.48
C ILE A 196 0.09 -18.72 2.24
N GLU A 197 0.36 -18.21 1.05
CA GLU A 197 1.70 -17.86 0.57
C GLU A 197 1.75 -16.42 0.06
N ILE A 198 2.97 -15.91 -0.05
CA ILE A 198 3.27 -14.64 -0.69
C ILE A 198 3.92 -14.90 -2.05
N PHE A 199 3.34 -14.35 -3.12
CA PHE A 199 3.83 -14.48 -4.49
C PHE A 199 4.38 -13.15 -4.98
N ASP A 200 5.62 -13.15 -5.47
CA ASP A 200 6.23 -11.98 -6.13
C ASP A 200 5.62 -11.81 -7.53
N ILE A 201 4.95 -10.69 -7.79
CA ILE A 201 4.25 -10.47 -9.06
C ILE A 201 5.22 -10.49 -10.25
N ASN A 202 6.48 -10.06 -10.05
CA ASN A 202 7.51 -10.09 -11.09
C ASN A 202 7.83 -11.52 -11.57
N ARG A 203 7.59 -12.54 -10.71
CA ARG A 203 7.84 -13.95 -11.04
C ARG A 203 6.65 -14.63 -11.71
N ILE A 204 5.50 -13.95 -11.78
CA ILE A 204 4.32 -14.44 -12.51
C ILE A 204 4.54 -14.17 -14.00
N LYS A 205 4.63 -15.22 -14.81
CA LYS A 205 4.78 -15.11 -16.27
C LYS A 205 3.43 -14.78 -16.92
N ASP A 206 2.39 -15.53 -16.59
CA ASP A 206 1.03 -15.40 -17.13
C ASP A 206 -0.04 -15.61 -16.03
N ILE A 207 -1.20 -15.00 -16.23
CA ILE A 207 -2.38 -15.06 -15.34
C ILE A 207 -3.61 -15.40 -16.18
N LYS A 208 -4.29 -16.48 -15.80
CA LYS A 208 -5.55 -16.91 -16.40
C LYS A 208 -6.66 -16.89 -15.36
N ASP A 209 -7.76 -16.23 -15.72
CA ASP A 209 -8.96 -16.19 -14.91
C ASP A 209 -9.56 -17.60 -14.76
N THR A 210 -10.20 -17.83 -13.63
CA THR A 210 -11.03 -19.03 -13.42
C THR A 210 -12.48 -18.64 -13.19
N ARG A 211 -13.37 -19.63 -13.23
CA ARG A 211 -14.77 -19.47 -12.80
C ARG A 211 -14.94 -19.78 -11.32
N ASP A 212 -13.90 -20.26 -10.66
CA ASP A 212 -13.94 -20.68 -9.27
C ASP A 212 -13.92 -19.45 -8.37
N THR A 213 -14.73 -19.49 -7.33
CA THR A 213 -14.78 -18.45 -6.29
C THR A 213 -14.34 -19.04 -4.96
N PHE A 214 -13.80 -18.20 -4.09
CA PHE A 214 -13.38 -18.58 -2.75
C PHE A 214 -14.05 -17.70 -1.70
N ILE A 215 -13.95 -18.13 -0.43
CA ILE A 215 -14.44 -17.36 0.72
C ILE A 215 -13.29 -17.22 1.69
N ILE A 216 -12.94 -15.97 2.00
CA ILE A 216 -11.96 -15.68 3.04
C ILE A 216 -12.62 -15.90 4.40
N SER A 217 -11.95 -16.67 5.27
CA SER A 217 -12.41 -16.86 6.64
C SER A 217 -12.55 -15.51 7.36
N LYS A 218 -13.66 -15.29 8.06
CA LYS A 218 -13.88 -14.06 8.86
C LYS A 218 -12.79 -13.79 9.90
N ASN A 219 -12.07 -14.83 10.31
CA ASN A 219 -10.99 -14.74 11.30
C ASN A 219 -9.62 -14.47 10.66
N PHE A 220 -9.54 -14.43 9.33
CA PHE A 220 -8.30 -14.09 8.64
C PHE A 220 -8.10 -12.57 8.66
N SER A 221 -6.92 -12.13 9.10
CA SER A 221 -6.47 -10.75 8.99
C SER A 221 -5.12 -10.75 8.29
N ILE A 222 -4.97 -9.89 7.28
CA ILE A 222 -3.72 -9.76 6.55
C ILE A 222 -2.59 -9.31 7.47
N ASN A 223 -2.88 -8.40 8.40
CA ASN A 223 -1.90 -7.90 9.36
C ASN A 223 -1.44 -9.01 10.31
N SER A 224 -2.38 -9.80 10.85
CA SER A 224 -2.02 -10.92 11.74
C SER A 224 -1.32 -12.06 10.99
N PHE A 225 -1.68 -12.29 9.73
CA PHE A 225 -0.93 -13.19 8.85
C PHE A 225 0.48 -12.67 8.67
N LEU A 226 0.68 -11.39 8.30
CA LEU A 226 2.00 -10.83 8.05
C LEU A 226 2.88 -10.82 9.29
N GLU A 227 2.32 -10.53 10.48
CA GLU A 227 3.03 -10.64 11.76
C GLU A 227 3.46 -12.07 12.04
N LYS A 228 2.56 -13.04 11.91
CA LYS A 228 2.88 -14.47 12.07
C LYS A 228 3.83 -14.96 10.99
N TYR A 229 3.73 -14.43 9.78
CA TYR A 229 4.60 -14.76 8.65
C TYR A 229 6.04 -14.33 8.94
N LYS A 230 6.27 -13.26 9.74
CA LYS A 230 7.59 -12.94 10.29
C LYS A 230 8.16 -14.10 11.12
N SER A 231 7.33 -14.74 11.94
CA SER A 231 7.72 -15.86 12.80
C SER A 231 7.84 -17.19 12.04
N ILE A 232 6.95 -17.46 11.08
CA ILE A 232 7.00 -18.67 10.23
C ILE A 232 8.24 -18.66 9.34
N PHE A 233 8.72 -17.47 8.97
CA PHE A 233 9.99 -17.27 8.29
C PHE A 233 11.25 -17.58 9.11
N THR A 234 11.14 -18.10 10.34
CA THR A 234 12.30 -18.66 11.06
C THR A 234 12.48 -20.15 10.81
N HIS A 235 11.41 -20.87 10.41
CA HIS A 235 11.47 -22.30 10.14
C HIS A 235 11.98 -22.55 8.71
N ASN A 236 13.02 -23.38 8.57
CA ASN A 236 13.75 -23.68 7.31
C ASN A 236 14.48 -22.50 6.65
N LYS A 237 14.73 -21.41 7.38
CA LYS A 237 15.53 -20.28 6.89
C LYS A 237 16.90 -20.24 7.52
N VAL A 238 17.85 -19.65 6.82
CA VAL A 238 19.22 -19.50 7.29
C VAL A 238 19.30 -18.24 8.13
N LYS A 239 19.72 -18.39 9.38
CA LYS A 239 20.03 -17.28 10.27
C LYS A 239 21.30 -16.59 9.75
N VAL A 240 21.22 -15.29 9.55
CA VAL A 240 22.34 -14.44 9.16
C VAL A 240 22.59 -13.43 10.26
N GLN A 241 23.85 -13.33 10.66
CA GLN A 241 24.32 -12.33 11.63
C GLN A 241 25.44 -11.52 11.00
N LEU A 242 25.25 -10.20 11.01
CA LEU A 242 26.16 -9.23 10.42
C LEU A 242 26.59 -8.23 11.48
N LYS A 243 27.85 -7.83 11.43
CA LYS A 243 28.39 -6.76 12.24
C LYS A 243 28.72 -5.58 11.35
N PHE A 244 28.07 -4.45 11.62
CA PHE A 244 28.31 -3.19 10.94
C PHE A 244 29.19 -2.30 11.79
N ASN A 245 30.18 -1.65 11.16
CA ASN A 245 31.05 -0.74 11.89
C ASN A 245 30.31 0.54 12.30
N LYS A 246 30.92 1.30 13.21
CA LYS A 246 30.35 2.55 13.73
C LYS A 246 30.05 3.63 12.68
N ASN A 247 30.72 3.59 11.52
CA ASN A 247 30.58 4.64 10.50
C ASN A 247 29.21 4.56 9.81
N ILE A 248 28.67 3.34 9.64
CA ILE A 248 27.36 3.12 9.01
C ILE A 248 26.29 2.62 10.00
N ALA A 249 26.63 2.47 11.28
CA ALA A 249 25.72 2.04 12.34
C ALA A 249 24.39 2.82 12.36
N ASN A 250 24.45 4.15 12.30
CA ASN A 250 23.24 4.98 12.29
C ASN A 250 22.39 4.74 11.04
N PHE A 251 23.02 4.65 9.86
CA PHE A 251 22.32 4.34 8.61
C PHE A 251 21.61 2.98 8.65
N ILE A 252 22.23 1.98 9.29
CA ILE A 252 21.60 0.67 9.47
C ILE A 252 20.43 0.74 10.46
N LYS A 253 20.56 1.50 11.56
CA LYS A 253 19.51 1.66 12.59
C LYS A 253 18.29 2.44 12.10
N GLU A 254 18.48 3.46 11.28
CA GLU A 254 17.41 4.36 10.83
C GLU A 254 16.54 3.76 9.71
N ASN A 255 17.01 2.71 9.04
CA ASN A 255 16.32 2.09 7.91
C ASN A 255 15.77 0.71 8.26
N LYS A 256 14.59 0.38 7.72
CA LYS A 256 14.00 -0.97 7.80
C LYS A 256 14.41 -1.80 6.57
N TRP A 257 15.38 -2.70 6.72
CA TRP A 257 15.95 -3.47 5.60
C TRP A 257 15.19 -4.78 5.37
N TYR A 258 14.86 -5.50 6.43
CA TYR A 258 14.14 -6.77 6.40
C TYR A 258 12.99 -6.78 7.42
N VAL A 259 11.97 -7.59 7.14
CA VAL A 259 10.75 -7.64 7.94
C VAL A 259 11.00 -8.18 9.36
N ASN A 260 11.93 -9.11 9.44
CA ASN A 260 12.30 -9.92 10.59
C ASN A 260 13.74 -9.60 11.06
N GLU A 261 14.20 -8.38 10.80
CA GLU A 261 15.49 -7.94 11.35
C GLU A 261 15.38 -7.60 12.84
N GLU A 262 16.45 -7.91 13.55
CA GLU A 262 16.72 -7.45 14.91
C GLU A 262 18.05 -6.71 14.90
N ILE A 263 18.08 -5.55 15.54
CA ILE A 263 19.25 -4.67 15.57
C ILE A 263 19.63 -4.43 17.03
N GLU A 264 20.88 -4.71 17.35
CA GLU A 264 21.46 -4.56 18.68
C GLU A 264 22.69 -3.66 18.58
N GLU A 265 22.71 -2.57 19.34
CA GLU A 265 23.85 -1.66 19.41
C GLU A 265 24.88 -2.18 20.41
N LEU A 266 26.14 -2.25 19.99
CA LEU A 266 27.25 -2.71 20.80
C LEU A 266 27.92 -1.52 21.51
N GLU A 267 28.56 -1.77 22.64
CA GLU A 267 29.18 -0.71 23.49
C GLU A 267 30.22 0.15 22.77
N ASN A 268 30.84 -0.38 21.71
CA ASN A 268 31.84 0.30 20.88
C ASN A 268 31.24 1.14 19.73
N GLY A 269 29.91 1.25 19.66
CA GLY A 269 29.18 1.96 18.60
C GLY A 269 29.02 1.16 17.30
N GLU A 270 29.44 -0.10 17.27
CA GLU A 270 29.11 -1.04 16.18
C GLU A 270 27.65 -1.53 16.33
N VAL A 271 27.11 -2.09 15.25
CA VAL A 271 25.75 -2.62 15.23
C VAL A 271 25.76 -4.10 14.84
N LEU A 272 25.11 -4.92 15.67
CA LEU A 272 24.83 -6.32 15.38
C LEU A 272 23.44 -6.42 14.75
N PHE A 273 23.41 -6.86 13.51
CA PHE A 273 22.20 -7.05 12.71
C PHE A 273 21.91 -8.54 12.54
N LYS A 274 20.72 -8.98 12.93
CA LYS A 274 20.28 -10.38 12.84
C LYS A 274 19.05 -10.48 11.96
N VAL A 275 19.04 -11.44 11.04
CA VAL A 275 17.89 -11.66 10.13
C VAL A 275 17.82 -13.12 9.72
N TYR A 276 16.62 -13.61 9.36
CA TYR A 276 16.45 -14.93 8.75
C TYR A 276 16.08 -14.79 7.27
N VAL A 277 16.87 -15.39 6.38
CA VAL A 277 16.70 -15.30 4.92
C VAL A 277 16.46 -16.68 4.29
N GLU A 278 15.73 -16.71 3.18
CA GLU A 278 15.42 -17.95 2.45
C GLU A 278 16.60 -18.41 1.60
N ASN A 279 17.33 -17.43 1.07
CA ASN A 279 18.42 -17.65 0.14
C ASN A 279 19.54 -16.66 0.47
N LEU A 280 20.76 -17.20 0.58
CA LEU A 280 21.96 -16.43 0.86
C LEU A 280 22.36 -15.49 -0.30
N GLN A 281 21.91 -15.74 -1.53
CA GLN A 281 22.28 -14.95 -2.71
C GLN A 281 21.79 -13.50 -2.67
N GLU A 282 20.57 -13.25 -2.19
CA GLU A 282 20.01 -11.89 -2.14
C GLU A 282 20.74 -11.06 -1.08
N ILE A 283 20.92 -11.63 0.12
CA ILE A 283 21.64 -10.94 1.20
C ILE A 283 23.13 -10.80 0.87
N LYS A 284 23.75 -11.74 0.13
CA LYS A 284 25.12 -11.62 -0.36
C LYS A 284 25.30 -10.35 -1.19
N ARG A 285 24.42 -10.10 -2.15
CA ARG A 285 24.46 -8.87 -2.98
C ARG A 285 24.26 -7.60 -2.17
N TRP A 286 23.35 -7.64 -1.20
CA TRP A 286 23.12 -6.52 -0.29
C TRP A 286 24.37 -6.22 0.55
N ILE A 287 25.03 -7.25 1.10
CA ILE A 287 26.28 -7.13 1.87
C ILE A 287 27.40 -6.51 1.02
N LEU A 288 27.57 -6.97 -0.24
CA LEU A 288 28.59 -6.43 -1.14
C LEU A 288 28.42 -4.93 -1.39
N GLY A 289 27.20 -4.40 -1.34
CA GLY A 289 26.92 -2.97 -1.47
C GLY A 289 27.53 -2.10 -0.36
N PHE A 290 27.80 -2.67 0.81
CA PHE A 290 28.47 -1.97 1.93
C PHE A 290 29.99 -2.19 1.95
N GLY A 291 30.51 -3.09 1.11
CA GLY A 291 31.93 -3.40 1.04
C GLY A 291 32.54 -3.76 2.40
N LYS A 292 33.56 -2.98 2.82
CA LYS A 292 34.34 -3.24 4.04
C LYS A 292 33.61 -2.87 5.34
N ASP A 293 32.48 -2.18 5.27
CA ASP A 293 31.81 -1.65 6.46
C ASP A 293 30.90 -2.68 7.14
N VAL A 294 30.79 -3.87 6.55
CA VAL A 294 30.03 -5.01 7.06
C VAL A 294 30.88 -6.26 7.18
N GLN A 295 30.67 -7.03 8.24
CA GLN A 295 31.31 -8.32 8.46
C GLN A 295 30.25 -9.40 8.69
N VAL A 296 30.35 -10.52 7.95
CA VAL A 296 29.51 -11.70 8.19
C VAL A 296 30.03 -12.50 9.36
N LEU A 297 29.20 -12.68 10.40
CA LEU A 297 29.47 -13.52 11.55
C LEU A 297 28.87 -14.92 11.37
N GLU A 298 27.63 -15.00 10.89
CA GLU A 298 26.92 -16.26 10.59
C GLU A 298 26.07 -16.10 9.31
N PRO A 299 25.86 -17.18 8.52
CA PRO A 299 26.51 -18.49 8.60
C PRO A 299 27.91 -18.47 7.96
N LYS A 300 28.74 -19.48 8.28
CA LYS A 300 30.09 -19.63 7.67
C LYS A 300 30.02 -19.78 6.15
N GLU A 301 28.98 -20.45 5.64
CA GLU A 301 28.77 -20.62 4.19
C GLU A 301 28.69 -19.27 3.45
N LEU A 302 27.92 -18.31 3.98
CA LEU A 302 27.80 -16.97 3.39
C LEU A 302 29.14 -16.24 3.39
N LYS A 303 29.94 -16.41 4.44
CA LYS A 303 31.29 -15.86 4.51
C LYS A 303 32.19 -16.44 3.41
N PHE A 304 32.15 -17.75 3.16
CA PHE A 304 32.92 -18.37 2.07
C PHE A 304 32.46 -17.87 0.69
N GLN A 305 31.15 -17.81 0.44
CA GLN A 305 30.62 -17.29 -0.84
C GLN A 305 31.07 -15.84 -1.12
N LEU A 306 31.20 -15.00 -0.09
CA LEU A 306 31.72 -13.64 -0.25
C LEU A 306 33.22 -13.61 -0.52
N ILE A 307 34.01 -14.48 0.12
CA ILE A 307 35.45 -14.58 -0.13
C ILE A 307 35.69 -14.98 -1.59
N ASP A 308 34.96 -15.98 -2.09
CA ASP A 308 35.07 -16.43 -3.48
C ASP A 308 34.69 -15.32 -4.46
N GLU A 309 33.57 -14.61 -4.21
CA GLU A 309 33.15 -13.47 -5.04
C GLU A 309 34.19 -12.34 -5.04
N ILE A 310 34.78 -12.01 -3.88
CA ILE A 310 35.83 -10.98 -3.78
C ILE A 310 37.07 -11.41 -4.56
N TYR A 311 37.43 -12.70 -4.52
CA TYR A 311 38.54 -13.23 -5.31
C TYR A 311 38.28 -13.12 -6.82
N GLU A 312 37.07 -13.48 -7.27
CA GLU A 312 36.66 -13.31 -8.66
C GLU A 312 36.66 -11.84 -9.10
N LEU A 313 36.09 -10.94 -8.29
CA LEU A 313 36.11 -9.49 -8.55
C LEU A 313 37.56 -8.97 -8.64
N ASN A 314 38.42 -9.40 -7.72
CA ASN A 314 39.83 -9.03 -7.73
C ASN A 314 40.54 -9.50 -9.02
N ASN A 315 40.16 -10.65 -9.60
CA ASN A 315 40.71 -11.10 -10.88
C ASN A 315 40.17 -10.32 -12.10
N ILE A 316 38.98 -9.70 -11.98
CA ILE A 316 38.41 -8.87 -13.05
C ILE A 316 39.10 -7.50 -13.11
N TYR A 317 39.48 -6.97 -11.95
CA TYR A 317 40.02 -5.61 -11.82
C TYR A 317 41.54 -5.52 -11.60
N ASN A 318 42.23 -6.64 -11.37
CA ASN A 318 43.70 -6.71 -11.40
C ASN A 318 44.22 -6.91 -12.83
#